data_AF-A0A1S8NJT7-F1
#
_entry.id   AF-A0A1S8NJT7-F1
#
_cell.length_a   1.000
_cell.length_b   1.000
_cell.length_c   1.000
_cell.angle_alpha   90.00
_cell.angle_beta   90.00
_cell.angle_gamma   90.00
#
_symmetry.space_group_name_H-M   'P 1'
#
loop_
_entity.id
_entity.type
_entity.pdbx_description
1 polymer ?
#
loop_
_entity_poly.entity_id
_entity_poly.type
_entity_poly.pdbx_seq_one_letter_code
_entity_poly.pdbx_strand_id
1 'polypeptide(L)'
;MNIMKWRGRPPKFQNPEELEKAIAEYFEECDEMSKPYTVTGLAMTLGISVSSLREYKNAINNIDILAQLDNDIKIKLSLIVKRAYQMCEYYVEQQLLDTKSSKSAAGYIFALKNFGRDFVDKQEIINCPNKDIESLSKEEIERKLIELEN
;
A
#
# COMPACT_ATOMS: atom_id res chain seq x y z
N MET A 1 -34.12 -3.86 23.65
CA MET A 1 -33.29 -2.69 24.04
C MET A 1 -31.99 -2.81 23.27
N ASN A 2 -31.89 -2.15 22.11
CA ASN A 2 -30.78 -2.32 21.17
C ASN A 2 -29.62 -1.42 21.61
N ILE A 3 -28.63 -2.00 22.27
CA ILE A 3 -27.45 -1.28 22.73
C ILE A 3 -26.65 -0.96 21.47
N MET A 4 -26.61 0.31 21.04
CA MET A 4 -25.77 0.75 19.92
C MET A 4 -24.31 0.42 20.24
N LYS A 5 -23.80 -0.67 19.67
CA LYS A 5 -22.47 -1.25 19.94
C LYS A 5 -21.32 -0.47 19.26
N TRP A 6 -21.60 0.60 18.54
CA TRP A 6 -20.64 1.18 17.61
C TRP A 6 -20.16 2.56 18.09
N ARG A 7 -18.91 2.62 18.54
CA ARG A 7 -18.16 3.88 18.63
C ARG A 7 -17.51 4.13 17.27
N GLY A 8 -18.11 4.97 16.43
CA GLY A 8 -17.58 5.38 15.12
C GLY A 8 -18.47 5.01 13.92
N ARG A 9 -18.03 5.39 12.70
CA ARG A 9 -18.71 5.04 11.45
C ARG A 9 -18.62 3.51 11.27
N PRO A 10 -19.74 2.80 11.04
CA PRO A 10 -19.69 1.36 10.84
C PRO A 10 -18.97 1.02 9.52
N PRO A 11 -18.24 -0.11 9.47
CA PRO A 11 -17.67 -0.62 8.24
C PRO A 11 -18.77 -0.86 7.19
N LYS A 12 -18.47 -0.53 5.93
CA LYS A 12 -19.36 -0.75 4.78
C LYS A 12 -19.72 -2.22 4.61
N PHE A 13 -18.73 -3.12 4.72
CA PHE A 13 -18.92 -4.55 4.61
C PHE A 13 -18.73 -5.21 5.97
N GLN A 14 -19.69 -6.05 6.34
CA GLN A 14 -19.68 -6.82 7.59
C GLN A 14 -19.94 -8.31 7.31
N ASN A 15 -20.46 -8.63 6.13
CA ASN A 15 -20.65 -9.98 5.65
C ASN A 15 -19.53 -10.35 4.65
N PRO A 16 -18.72 -11.40 4.93
CA PRO A 16 -17.71 -11.90 4.00
C PRO A 16 -18.26 -12.31 2.64
N GLU A 17 -19.45 -12.94 2.58
CA GLU A 17 -20.06 -13.42 1.34
C GLU A 17 -20.48 -12.25 0.44
N GLU A 18 -21.01 -11.18 1.04
CA GLU A 18 -21.37 -9.95 0.31
C GLU A 18 -20.13 -9.29 -0.30
N LEU A 19 -19.05 -9.20 0.47
CA LEU A 19 -17.79 -8.65 -0.02
C LEU A 19 -17.21 -9.52 -1.15
N GLU A 20 -17.17 -10.84 -0.95
CA GLU A 20 -16.64 -11.78 -1.94
C GLU A 20 -17.42 -11.70 -3.26
N LYS A 21 -18.75 -11.63 -3.19
CA LYS A 21 -19.61 -11.46 -4.36
C LYS A 21 -19.33 -10.15 -5.10
N ALA A 22 -19.27 -9.03 -4.38
CA ALA A 22 -19.01 -7.73 -5.01
C ALA A 22 -17.61 -7.65 -5.65
N ILE A 23 -16.62 -8.33 -5.05
CA ILE A 23 -15.27 -8.45 -5.63
C ILE A 23 -15.30 -9.34 -6.89
N ALA A 24 -16.04 -10.44 -6.87
CA ALA A 24 -16.18 -11.32 -8.03
C ALA A 24 -16.84 -10.59 -9.21
N GLU A 25 -17.94 -9.87 -8.95
CA GLU A 25 -18.63 -9.05 -9.96
C GLU A 25 -17.69 -8.02 -10.62
N TYR A 26 -16.79 -7.39 -9.84
CA TYR A 26 -15.78 -6.48 -10.40
C TYR A 26 -14.84 -7.17 -11.38
N PHE A 27 -14.30 -8.33 -11.02
CA PHE A 27 -13.36 -9.04 -11.89
C PHE A 27 -14.05 -9.61 -13.13
N GLU A 28 -15.28 -10.12 -12.98
CA GLU A 28 -16.12 -10.56 -14.11
C GLU A 28 -16.40 -9.41 -15.08
N GLU A 29 -16.79 -8.22 -14.59
CA GLU A 29 -16.98 -7.03 -15.42
C GLU A 29 -15.67 -6.65 -16.14
N CYS A 30 -14.54 -6.72 -15.44
CA CYS A 30 -13.25 -6.44 -16.05
C CYS A 30 -12.89 -7.44 -17.15
N ASP A 31 -13.16 -8.73 -16.97
CA ASP A 31 -12.97 -9.75 -18.01
C ASP A 31 -13.88 -9.51 -19.22
N GLU A 32 -15.19 -9.32 -18.98
CA GLU A 32 -16.18 -9.08 -20.03
C GLU A 32 -15.87 -7.83 -20.86
N MET A 33 -15.41 -6.76 -20.20
CA MET A 33 -15.10 -5.49 -20.84
C MET A 33 -13.63 -5.36 -21.26
N SER A 34 -12.81 -6.40 -21.05
CA SER A 34 -11.36 -6.36 -21.30
C SER A 34 -10.66 -5.16 -20.61
N LYS A 35 -11.08 -4.83 -19.38
CA LYS A 35 -10.51 -3.76 -18.56
C LYS A 35 -9.36 -4.28 -17.70
N PRO A 36 -8.34 -3.45 -17.41
CA PRO A 36 -7.27 -3.83 -16.51
C PRO A 36 -7.76 -3.96 -15.06
N TYR A 37 -7.21 -4.95 -14.35
CA TYR A 37 -7.47 -5.12 -12.92
C TYR A 37 -6.65 -4.09 -12.14
N THR A 38 -7.32 -3.29 -11.31
CA THR A 38 -6.65 -2.27 -10.51
C THR A 38 -7.27 -2.19 -9.12
N VAL A 39 -6.42 -1.94 -8.11
CA VAL A 39 -6.88 -1.74 -6.73
C VAL A 39 -7.84 -0.53 -6.63
N THR A 40 -7.60 0.51 -7.43
CA THR A 40 -8.46 1.69 -7.47
C THR A 40 -9.83 1.37 -8.08
N GLY A 41 -9.87 0.65 -9.21
CA GLY A 41 -11.12 0.21 -9.84
C GLY A 41 -11.94 -0.70 -8.92
N LEU A 42 -11.26 -1.62 -8.21
CA LEU A 42 -11.87 -2.45 -7.17
C LEU A 42 -12.51 -1.59 -6.06
N ALA A 43 -11.76 -0.63 -5.50
CA ALA A 43 -12.27 0.25 -4.46
C ALA A 43 -13.47 1.11 -4.93
N MET A 44 -13.41 1.62 -6.16
CA MET A 44 -14.51 2.37 -6.78
C MET A 44 -15.78 1.54 -6.90
N THR A 45 -15.67 0.29 -7.36
CA THR A 45 -16.80 -0.63 -7.53
C THR A 45 -17.42 -0.99 -6.17
N LEU A 46 -16.59 -1.21 -5.16
CA LEU A 46 -17.02 -1.46 -3.79
C LEU A 46 -17.60 -0.22 -3.08
N GLY A 47 -17.48 0.97 -3.68
CA GLY A 47 -17.96 2.23 -3.11
C GLY A 47 -17.20 2.66 -1.84
N ILE A 48 -15.92 2.32 -1.74
CA ILE A 48 -15.05 2.67 -0.61
C ILE A 48 -13.75 3.33 -1.09
N SER A 49 -13.05 4.01 -0.19
CA SER A 49 -11.73 4.57 -0.52
C SER A 49 -10.67 3.45 -0.60
N VAL A 50 -9.59 3.68 -1.36
CA VAL A 50 -8.44 2.76 -1.40
C VAL A 50 -7.81 2.59 -0.01
N SER A 51 -7.81 3.65 0.81
CA SER A 51 -7.34 3.59 2.19
C SER A 51 -8.22 2.67 3.04
N SER A 52 -9.55 2.77 2.92
CA SER A 52 -10.47 1.87 3.61
C SER A 52 -10.30 0.44 3.15
N LEU A 53 -10.17 0.19 1.84
CA LEU A 53 -9.89 -1.15 1.32
C LEU A 53 -8.58 -1.74 1.90
N ARG A 54 -7.54 -0.90 2.07
CA ARG A 54 -6.28 -1.29 2.74
C ARG A 54 -6.49 -1.61 4.22
N GLU A 55 -7.38 -0.91 4.92
CA GLU A 55 -7.75 -1.25 6.29
C GLU A 55 -8.36 -2.67 6.35
N TYR A 56 -9.32 -3.00 5.47
CA TYR A 56 -9.83 -4.38 5.40
C TYR A 56 -8.70 -5.39 5.18
N LYS A 57 -7.77 -5.13 4.24
CA LYS A 57 -6.59 -5.98 3.97
C LYS A 57 -5.73 -6.22 5.21
N ASN A 58 -5.60 -5.22 6.07
CA ASN A 58 -4.71 -5.21 7.23
C ASN A 58 -5.40 -5.54 8.54
N ALA A 59 -6.71 -5.83 8.54
CA ALA A 59 -7.51 -6.04 9.74
C ALA A 59 -7.04 -7.23 10.62
N ILE A 60 -6.28 -8.17 10.05
CA ILE A 60 -5.66 -9.27 10.81
C ILE A 60 -4.38 -8.85 11.54
N ASN A 61 -3.70 -7.81 11.06
CA ASN A 61 -2.42 -7.34 11.61
C ASN A 61 -2.60 -6.27 12.70
N ASN A 62 -3.80 -5.68 12.79
CA ASN A 62 -4.10 -4.62 13.76
C ASN A 62 -5.52 -4.80 14.30
N ILE A 63 -5.63 -4.95 15.62
CA ILE A 63 -6.90 -5.20 16.32
C ILE A 63 -7.85 -3.99 16.31
N ASP A 64 -7.30 -2.77 16.21
CA ASP A 64 -8.06 -1.52 16.21
C ASP A 64 -8.79 -1.32 14.88
N ILE A 65 -8.26 -1.90 13.80
CA ILE A 65 -8.89 -1.86 12.49
C ILE A 65 -10.16 -2.71 12.52
N LEU A 66 -11.26 -2.12 12.07
CA LEU A 66 -12.58 -2.74 12.10
C LEU A 66 -12.95 -3.25 13.50
N ALA A 67 -12.43 -2.66 14.60
CA ALA A 67 -12.61 -3.11 16.01
C ALA A 67 -14.05 -3.51 16.38
N GLN A 68 -14.96 -2.82 15.73
CA GLN A 68 -16.39 -2.99 15.64
C GLN A 68 -16.88 -4.43 15.33
N LEU A 69 -16.18 -5.19 14.48
CA LEU A 69 -16.55 -6.53 14.02
C LEU A 69 -15.93 -7.65 14.87
N ASP A 70 -16.56 -8.83 14.83
CA ASP A 70 -16.02 -10.03 15.45
C ASP A 70 -14.72 -10.48 14.75
N ASN A 71 -13.78 -11.04 15.51
CA ASN A 71 -12.44 -11.39 15.00
C ASN A 71 -12.48 -12.38 13.84
N ASP A 72 -13.37 -13.38 13.89
CA ASP A 72 -13.52 -14.36 12.81
C ASP A 72 -13.96 -13.71 11.49
N ILE A 73 -14.86 -12.73 11.58
CA ILE A 73 -15.33 -11.96 10.42
C ILE A 73 -14.21 -11.08 9.89
N LYS A 74 -13.45 -10.38 10.76
CA LYS A 74 -12.28 -9.58 10.34
C LYS A 74 -11.27 -10.41 9.58
N ILE A 75 -10.96 -11.62 10.07
CA ILE A 75 -10.02 -12.53 9.43
C ILE A 75 -10.51 -12.89 8.04
N LYS A 76 -11.78 -13.30 7.89
CA LYS A 76 -12.36 -13.64 6.58
C LYS A 76 -12.33 -12.46 5.60
N LEU A 77 -12.77 -11.28 6.04
CA LEU A 77 -12.74 -10.07 5.21
C LEU A 77 -11.31 -9.72 4.77
N SER A 78 -10.35 -9.80 5.70
CA SER A 78 -8.93 -9.55 5.42
C SER A 78 -8.37 -10.51 4.38
N LEU A 79 -8.66 -11.81 4.50
CA LEU A 79 -8.21 -12.82 3.54
C LEU A 79 -8.83 -12.62 2.15
N ILE A 80 -10.12 -12.30 2.08
CA ILE A 80 -10.81 -11.98 0.82
C ILE A 80 -10.16 -10.79 0.13
N VAL A 81 -9.90 -9.70 0.87
CA VAL A 81 -9.26 -8.51 0.28
C VAL A 81 -7.81 -8.79 -0.10
N LYS A 82 -7.03 -9.53 0.71
CA LYS A 82 -5.67 -9.94 0.34
C LYS A 82 -5.65 -10.71 -0.98
N ARG A 83 -6.58 -11.65 -1.17
CA ARG A 83 -6.74 -12.40 -2.42
C ARG A 83 -7.05 -11.47 -3.59
N ALA A 84 -7.95 -10.50 -3.42
CA ALA A 84 -8.27 -9.53 -4.46
C ALA A 84 -7.06 -8.64 -4.85
N TYR A 85 -6.24 -8.22 -3.87
CA TYR A 85 -4.98 -7.52 -4.16
C TYR A 85 -4.04 -8.40 -4.99
N GLN A 86 -3.87 -9.67 -4.60
CA GLN A 86 -3.02 -10.61 -5.34
C GLN A 86 -3.49 -10.80 -6.79
N MET A 87 -4.80 -10.77 -7.06
CA MET A 87 -5.32 -10.83 -8.43
C MET A 87 -4.94 -9.59 -9.26
N CYS A 88 -5.02 -8.40 -8.67
CA CYS A 88 -4.55 -7.17 -9.32
C CYS A 88 -3.04 -7.20 -9.56
N GLU A 89 -2.26 -7.67 -8.59
CA GLU A 89 -0.80 -7.81 -8.69
C GLU A 89 -0.43 -8.83 -9.78
N TYR A 90 -1.10 -9.99 -9.81
CA TYR A 90 -0.96 -11.01 -10.84
C TYR A 90 -1.22 -10.45 -12.24
N TYR A 91 -2.31 -9.71 -12.42
CA TYR A 91 -2.63 -9.09 -13.71
C TYR A 91 -1.52 -8.14 -14.17
N VAL A 92 -1.01 -7.28 -13.27
CA VAL A 92 0.09 -6.38 -13.60
C VAL A 92 1.37 -7.15 -13.94
N GLU A 93 1.69 -8.21 -13.19
CA GLU A 93 2.84 -9.07 -13.49
C GLU A 93 2.71 -9.73 -14.87
N GLN A 94 1.53 -10.25 -15.23
CA GLN A 94 1.27 -10.81 -16.56
C GLN A 94 1.45 -9.75 -17.66
N GLN A 95 0.90 -8.55 -17.48
CA GLN A 95 1.03 -7.46 -18.44
C GLN A 95 2.48 -6.98 -18.60
N LEU A 96 3.27 -7.02 -17.53
CA LEU A 96 4.70 -6.73 -17.59
C LEU A 96 5.48 -7.82 -18.34
N LEU A 97 5.10 -9.09 -18.18
CA LEU A 97 5.73 -10.24 -18.85
C LEU A 97 5.29 -10.42 -20.30
N ASP A 98 4.16 -9.85 -20.71
CA ASP A 98 3.65 -9.96 -22.08
C ASP A 98 4.66 -9.43 -23.10
N THR A 99 4.98 -10.27 -24.08
CA THR A 99 5.83 -9.95 -25.23
C THR A 99 5.33 -8.79 -26.09
N LYS A 100 4.02 -8.49 -26.05
CA LYS A 100 3.40 -7.37 -26.78
C LYS A 100 3.52 -6.04 -26.03
N SER A 101 3.77 -6.08 -24.73
CA SER A 101 3.95 -4.90 -23.90
C SER A 101 5.41 -4.42 -23.96
N SER A 102 5.63 -3.12 -23.86
CA SER A 102 6.99 -2.55 -23.84
C SER A 102 7.71 -2.97 -22.57
N LYS A 103 8.65 -3.91 -22.68
CA LYS A 103 9.46 -4.41 -21.58
C LYS A 103 10.35 -3.29 -21.01
N SER A 104 9.90 -2.66 -19.94
CA SER A 104 10.72 -1.71 -19.18
C SER A 104 11.18 -2.36 -17.89
N ALA A 105 12.51 -2.49 -17.73
CA ALA A 105 13.12 -2.95 -16.48
C ALA A 105 12.63 -2.14 -15.27
N ALA A 106 12.36 -0.84 -15.46
CA ALA A 106 11.81 0.02 -14.42
C ALA A 106 10.42 -0.41 -13.94
N GLY A 107 9.57 -0.94 -14.84
CA GLY A 107 8.25 -1.46 -14.48
C GLY A 107 8.33 -2.68 -13.57
N TYR A 108 9.23 -3.63 -13.89
CA TYR A 108 9.49 -4.78 -13.02
C TYR A 108 10.06 -4.37 -11.67
N ILE A 109 11.06 -3.47 -11.65
CA ILE A 109 11.64 -2.96 -10.40
C ILE A 109 10.56 -2.30 -9.54
N PHE A 110 9.69 -1.49 -10.15
CA PHE A 110 8.58 -0.85 -9.45
C PHE A 110 7.60 -1.87 -8.87
N ALA A 111 7.19 -2.87 -9.65
CA ALA A 111 6.29 -3.93 -9.20
C ALA A 111 6.89 -4.73 -8.02
N LEU A 112 8.16 -5.14 -8.14
CA LEU A 112 8.87 -5.87 -7.09
C LEU A 112 8.91 -5.11 -5.76
N LYS A 113 9.13 -3.79 -5.80
CA LYS A 113 9.15 -2.95 -4.59
C LYS A 113 7.77 -2.75 -3.95
N ASN A 114 6.70 -2.72 -4.76
CA ASN A 114 5.37 -2.34 -4.30
C ASN A 114 4.47 -3.52 -3.91
N PHE A 115 4.66 -4.71 -4.51
CA PHE A 115 3.79 -5.88 -4.29
C PHE A 115 4.17 -6.72 -3.06
N GLY A 116 4.90 -6.14 -2.10
CA GLY A 116 5.23 -6.81 -0.84
C GLY A 116 6.18 -7.99 -0.98
N ARG A 117 6.89 -8.09 -2.11
CA ARG A 117 8.14 -8.85 -2.15
C ARG A 117 9.16 -7.91 -1.48
N ASP A 118 9.84 -8.34 -0.42
CA ASP A 118 10.67 -7.50 0.48
C ASP A 118 11.92 -6.86 -0.17
N PHE A 119 11.80 -6.38 -1.41
CA PHE A 119 12.80 -5.66 -2.16
C PHE A 119 12.76 -4.19 -1.78
N VAL A 120 13.81 -3.78 -1.10
CA VAL A 120 14.07 -2.38 -0.75
C VAL A 120 15.33 -1.92 -1.49
N ASP A 121 15.35 -0.65 -1.92
CA ASP A 121 16.58 -0.05 -2.43
C ASP A 121 17.61 0.01 -1.30
N LYS A 122 18.80 -0.51 -1.56
CA LYS A 122 19.95 -0.36 -0.66
C LYS A 122 20.81 0.79 -1.15
N GLN A 123 21.14 1.71 -0.25
CA GLN A 123 22.04 2.82 -0.51
C GLN A 123 23.26 2.70 0.42
N GLU A 124 24.45 2.72 -0.14
CA GLU A 124 25.70 2.88 0.60
C GLU A 124 26.19 4.30 0.40
N ILE A 125 26.30 5.07 1.48
CA ILE A 125 26.75 6.46 1.45
C ILE A 125 28.14 6.50 2.08
N ILE A 126 29.15 6.77 1.25
CA ILE A 126 30.51 7.05 1.73
C ILE A 126 30.60 8.56 1.93
N ASN A 127 30.53 8.99 3.19
CA ASN A 127 30.94 10.34 3.53
C ASN A 127 32.46 10.40 3.55
N CYS A 128 33.04 11.05 2.54
CA CYS A 128 34.40 11.56 2.64
C CYS A 128 34.32 12.94 3.30
N PRO A 129 34.52 13.07 4.63
CA PRO A 129 34.67 14.40 5.19
C PRO A 129 35.82 15.09 4.48
N ASN A 130 35.62 16.31 3.98
CA ASN A 130 36.73 17.16 3.59
C ASN A 130 37.70 17.18 4.78
N LYS A 131 38.99 16.97 4.48
CA LYS A 131 40.11 16.96 5.45
C LYS A 131 40.31 18.31 6.16
N ASP A 132 39.33 19.20 6.16
CA ASP A 132 39.51 20.62 6.44
C ASP A 132 38.77 21.10 7.69
N ILE A 133 38.08 20.25 8.46
CA ILE A 133 37.51 20.69 9.76
C ILE A 133 38.57 20.62 10.86
N GLU A 134 39.51 19.68 10.79
CA GLU A 134 40.62 19.58 11.76
C GLU A 134 41.74 20.59 11.50
N SER A 135 41.76 21.25 10.33
CA SER A 135 42.78 22.25 9.98
C SER A 135 42.34 23.70 10.19
N LEU A 136 41.08 23.94 10.56
CA LEU A 136 40.58 25.29 10.82
C LEU A 136 40.93 25.71 12.24
N SER A 137 41.53 26.89 12.38
CA SER A 137 41.81 27.44 13.70
C SER A 137 40.48 27.81 14.39
N LYS A 138 40.47 27.85 15.74
CA LYS A 138 39.27 28.22 16.52
C LYS A 138 38.67 29.57 16.06
N GLU A 139 39.52 30.48 15.61
CA GLU A 139 39.15 31.82 15.13
C GLU A 139 38.40 31.81 13.79
N GLU A 140 38.62 30.80 12.94
CA GLU A 140 37.91 30.64 11.67
C GLU A 140 36.54 30.01 11.86
N ILE A 141 36.40 29.13 12.86
CA ILE A 141 35.13 28.54 13.26
C ILE A 141 34.20 29.62 13.86
N GLU A 142 34.73 30.46 14.76
CA GLU A 142 33.97 31.57 15.35
C GLU A 142 33.49 32.58 14.29
N ARG A 143 34.34 32.93 13.31
CA ARG A 143 33.93 33.83 12.22
C ARG A 143 32.77 33.27 11.39
N LYS A 144 32.80 31.97 11.06
CA LYS A 144 31.71 31.33 10.31
C LYS A 144 30.42 31.19 11.10
N LEU A 145 30.51 31.03 12.42
CA LEU A 145 29.33 31.01 13.30
C LEU A 145 28.65 32.39 13.33
N ILE A 146 29.43 33.47 13.42
CA ILE A 146 28.92 34.84 13.38
C ILE A 146 28.26 35.18 12.03
N GLU A 147 28.79 34.68 10.91
CA GLU A 147 28.18 34.86 9.58
C GLU A 147 26.84 34.11 9.42
N LEU A 148 26.63 33.00 10.15
CA LEU A 148 25.40 32.20 10.08
C LEU A 148 24.28 32.71 11.00
N GLU A 149 24.62 33.52 12.01
CA GLU A 149 23.67 34.11 12.95
C GLU A 149 23.11 35.48 12.49
N ASN A 150 23.53 35.97 11.31
CA ASN A 150 22.96 37.14 10.63
C ASN A 150 22.10 36.73 9.42
#